data_AF-A0A7X8Z6V0-F1
#
_entry.id   AF-A0A7X8Z6V0-F1
#
_cell.length_a   1.000
_cell.length_b   1.000
_cell.length_c   1.000
_cell.angle_alpha   90.00
_cell.angle_beta   90.00
_cell.angle_gamma   90.00
#
_symmetry.space_group_name_H-M   'P 1'
#
loop_
_entity.id
_entity.type
_entity.pdbx_description
1 polymer ?
#
loop_
_entity_poly.entity_id
_entity_poly.type
_entity_poly.pdbx_seq_one_letter_code
_entity_poly.pdbx_strand_id
1 'polypeptide(L)'
;MGFNKVRGIIEALVFASSEPVRLREIAGILGINEHTVRNLLDDLMNEYREKQRGIQITQVAGGYQFVTNPEYADFIKKMKKIPRYTPLSQ
;
A
#
# COMPACT_ATOMS: atom_id res chain seq x y z
N MET A 1 -17.03 14.25 5.40
CA MET A 1 -16.09 13.81 4.35
C MET A 1 -16.75 12.63 3.64
N GLY A 2 -16.79 12.58 2.30
CA GLY A 2 -17.39 11.42 1.60
C GLY A 2 -16.55 10.15 1.79
N PHE A 3 -17.19 8.97 1.87
CA PHE A 3 -16.52 7.68 2.09
C PHE A 3 -15.38 7.42 1.09
N ASN A 4 -15.62 7.69 -0.20
CA ASN A 4 -14.60 7.55 -1.25
C ASN A 4 -13.39 8.45 -1.03
N LYS A 5 -13.59 9.65 -0.47
CA LYS A 5 -12.49 10.57 -0.16
C LYS A 5 -11.65 10.05 1.00
N VAL A 6 -12.27 9.46 2.03
CA VAL A 6 -11.54 8.87 3.16
C VAL A 6 -10.71 7.68 2.70
N ARG A 7 -11.29 6.78 1.89
CA ARG A 7 -10.56 5.65 1.30
C ARG A 7 -9.35 6.11 0.47
N GLY A 8 -9.53 7.12 -0.38
CA GLY A 8 -8.42 7.68 -1.16
C GLY A 8 -7.30 8.28 -0.30
N ILE A 9 -7.62 8.87 0.86
CA ILE A 9 -6.60 9.37 1.77
C ILE A 9 -5.85 8.24 2.47
N ILE A 10 -6.56 7.20 2.93
CA ILE A 10 -5.92 6.01 3.52
C ILE A 10 -4.94 5.40 2.51
N GLU A 11 -5.38 5.22 1.26
CA GLU A 11 -4.54 4.73 0.17
C GLU A 11 -3.30 5.60 -0.03
N ALA A 12 -3.46 6.92 -0.11
CA ALA A 12 -2.35 7.85 -0.27
C ALA A 12 -1.36 7.79 0.90
N LEU A 13 -1.83 7.68 2.14
CA LEU A 13 -0.98 7.57 3.32
C LEU A 13 -0.14 6.29 3.30
N VAL A 14 -0.77 5.16 2.98
CA VAL A 14 -0.07 3.86 2.91
C VAL A 14 0.90 3.82 1.73
N PHE A 15 0.56 4.44 0.60
CA PHE A 15 1.44 4.52 -0.58
C PHE A 15 2.64 5.43 -0.38
N ALA A 16 2.45 6.59 0.25
CA ALA A 16 3.53 7.55 0.48
C ALA A 16 4.55 7.07 1.54
N SER A 17 4.17 6.10 2.38
CA SER A 17 5.03 5.61 3.45
C SER A 17 6.05 4.58 2.94
N SER A 18 7.30 4.76 3.36
CA SER A 18 8.38 3.77 3.13
C SER A 18 8.36 2.62 4.15
N GLU A 19 7.62 2.77 5.24
CA GLU A 19 7.49 1.79 6.32
C GLU A 19 6.01 1.46 6.61
N PRO A 20 5.71 0.32 7.26
CA PRO A 20 4.34 -0.03 7.62
C PRO A 20 3.67 1.02 8.51
N VAL A 21 2.55 1.59 8.06
CA VAL A 21 1.79 2.61 8.78
C VAL A 21 0.83 1.95 9.75
N ARG A 22 0.87 2.33 11.03
CA ARG A 22 -0.01 1.72 12.04
C ARG A 22 -1.43 2.25 11.93
N LEU A 23 -2.39 1.41 12.30
CA LEU A 23 -3.82 1.75 12.31
C LEU A 23 -4.09 3.04 13.10
N ARG A 24 -3.45 3.17 14.27
CA ARG A 24 -3.57 4.32 15.17
C ARG A 24 -3.07 5.64 14.54
N GLU A 25 -2.04 5.58 13.70
CA GLU A 25 -1.49 6.75 13.02
C GLU A 25 -2.47 7.25 11.95
N ILE A 26 -2.99 6.33 11.13
CA ILE A 26 -4.01 6.65 10.11
C ILE A 26 -5.27 7.21 10.77
N ALA A 27 -5.73 6.59 11.86
CA ALA A 27 -6.87 7.05 12.64
C ALA A 27 -6.66 8.45 13.23
N GLY A 28 -5.46 8.71 13.78
CA GLY A 28 -5.08 10.01 14.31
C GLY A 28 -5.06 11.12 13.26
N ILE A 29 -4.53 10.84 12.06
CA ILE A 29 -4.49 11.79 10.95
C ILE A 29 -5.91 12.11 10.43
N LEU A 30 -6.77 11.09 10.34
CA LEU A 30 -8.13 11.24 9.82
C LEU A 30 -9.12 11.76 10.87
N GLY A 31 -8.78 11.71 12.15
CA GLY A 31 -9.67 12.08 13.25
C GLY A 31 -10.89 11.16 13.39
N ILE A 32 -10.75 9.88 13.04
CA ILE A 32 -11.83 8.87 13.13
C ILE A 32 -11.37 7.67 13.96
N ASN A 33 -12.30 6.80 14.36
CA ASN A 33 -11.96 5.65 15.19
C ASN A 33 -11.14 4.59 14.41
N GLU A 34 -10.31 3.84 15.14
CA GLU A 34 -9.48 2.78 14.55
C GLU A 34 -10.31 1.67 13.90
N HIS A 35 -11.51 1.39 14.44
CA HIS A 35 -12.40 0.36 13.91
C HIS A 35 -12.89 0.71 12.49
N THR A 36 -13.29 1.96 12.24
CA THR A 36 -13.69 2.41 10.90
C THR A 36 -12.50 2.42 9.96
N VAL A 37 -11.32 2.85 10.40
CA VAL A 37 -10.11 2.77 9.54
C VAL A 37 -9.81 1.32 9.16
N ARG A 38 -9.92 0.38 10.11
CA ARG A 38 -9.71 -1.05 9.84
C ARG A 38 -10.69 -1.57 8.80
N ASN A 39 -11.98 -1.29 8.95
CA ASN A 39 -12.99 -1.73 7.98
C ASN A 39 -12.72 -1.15 6.58
N LEU A 40 -12.32 0.13 6.50
CA LEU A 40 -11.98 0.76 5.21
C LEU A 40 -10.70 0.18 4.59
N LEU A 41 -9.71 -0.19 5.40
CA LEU A 41 -8.51 -0.89 4.94
C LEU A 41 -8.83 -2.29 4.44
N ASP A 42 -9.67 -3.04 5.15
CA ASP A 42 -10.09 -4.39 4.75
C ASP A 42 -10.84 -4.34 3.40
N ASP A 43 -11.75 -3.36 3.23
CA ASP A 43 -12.43 -3.12 1.96
C ASP A 43 -11.46 -2.78 0.83
N LEU A 44 -10.47 -1.91 1.08
CA LEU A 44 -9.42 -1.60 0.10
C LEU A 44 -8.61 -2.86 -0.24
N MET A 45 -8.17 -3.62 0.76
CA MET A 45 -7.40 -4.86 0.56
C MET A 45 -8.17 -5.86 -0.31
N ASN A 46 -9.47 -6.04 -0.05
CA ASN A 46 -10.33 -6.90 -0.83
C ASN A 46 -10.49 -6.38 -2.27
N GLU A 47 -10.77 -5.09 -2.45
CA GLU A 47 -10.91 -4.48 -3.78
C GLU A 47 -9.65 -4.66 -4.64
N TYR A 48 -8.46 -4.48 -4.05
CA TYR A 48 -7.19 -4.68 -4.76
C TYR A 48 -6.96 -6.14 -5.16
N ARG A 49 -7.41 -7.10 -4.33
CA ARG A 49 -7.34 -8.54 -4.62
C ARG A 49 -8.33 -8.95 -5.71
N GLU A 50 -9.60 -8.55 -5.58
CA GLU A 50 -10.67 -8.88 -6.53
C GLU A 50 -10.39 -8.31 -7.92
N LYS A 51 -9.84 -7.08 -7.99
CA LYS A 51 -9.46 -6.44 -9.26
C LYS A 51 -8.13 -6.94 -9.83
N GLN A 52 -7.50 -7.96 -9.21
CA GLN A 52 -6.21 -8.52 -9.61
C GLN A 52 -5.14 -7.44 -9.91
N ARG A 53 -5.03 -6.45 -9.02
CA ARG A 53 -4.09 -5.34 -9.20
C ARG A 53 -2.64 -5.80 -9.07
N GLY A 54 -1.72 -5.08 -9.71
CA GLY A 54 -0.26 -5.30 -9.66
C GLY A 54 0.38 -5.03 -8.29
N ILE A 55 -0.30 -4.26 -7.44
CA ILE A 55 0.08 -3.94 -6.07
C ILE A 55 -1.07 -4.32 -5.15
N GLN A 56 -0.78 -4.53 -3.87
CA GLN A 56 -1.75 -4.89 -2.84
C GLN A 56 -1.37 -4.24 -1.52
N ILE A 57 -2.35 -3.96 -0.68
CA ILE A 57 -2.11 -3.57 0.71
C ILE A 57 -2.04 -4.85 1.54
N THR A 58 -1.06 -4.93 2.44
CA THR A 58 -0.91 -6.04 3.39
C THR A 58 -0.59 -5.55 4.78
N GLN A 59 -0.92 -6.35 5.78
CA GLN A 59 -0.56 -6.09 7.17
C GLN A 59 0.77 -6.79 7.51
N VAL A 60 1.75 -6.02 7.97
CA VAL A 60 3.06 -6.53 8.40
C VAL A 60 3.55 -5.76 9.62
N ALA A 61 4.21 -6.46 10.56
CA ALA A 61 4.76 -5.85 11.78
C ALA A 61 3.77 -4.95 12.55
N GLY A 62 2.46 -5.26 12.49
CA GLY A 62 1.40 -4.48 13.14
C GLY A 62 0.98 -3.20 12.41
N GLY A 63 1.52 -2.93 11.22
CA GLY A 63 1.13 -1.83 10.34
C GLY A 63 0.68 -2.31 8.96
N TYR A 64 0.33 -1.37 8.08
CA TYR A 64 -0.13 -1.60 6.72
C TYR A 64 0.83 -0.97 5.72
N GLN A 65 1.16 -1.70 4.65
CA GLN A 65 2.02 -1.20 3.57
C GLN A 65 1.57 -1.72 2.22
N PHE A 66 1.98 -1.03 1.16
CA PHE A 66 1.88 -1.56 -0.18
C PHE A 66 2.99 -2.59 -0.47
N VAL A 67 2.61 -3.66 -1.15
CA VAL A 67 3.50 -4.68 -1.70
C VAL A 67 3.11 -4.97 -3.14
N THR A 68 4.03 -5.51 -3.93
CA THR A 68 3.69 -6.04 -5.26
C THR A 68 2.86 -7.31 -5.12
N ASN A 69 1.88 -7.52 -6.01
CA ASN A 69 1.15 -8.78 -6.07
C ASN A 69 2.14 -9.93 -6.37
N PRO A 70 2.16 -10.99 -5.54
CA PRO A 70 3.10 -12.12 -5.70
C PRO A 70 2.94 -12.86 -7.03
N GLU A 71 1.77 -12.80 -7.69
CA GLU A 71 1.56 -13.39 -9.02
C GLU A 71 2.54 -12.82 -10.07
N TYR A 72 3.02 -11.59 -9.87
CA TYR A 72 3.97 -10.94 -10.78
C TYR A 72 5.43 -11.04 -10.31
N ALA A 73 5.72 -11.83 -9.27
CA ALA A 73 7.05 -11.91 -8.66
C ALA A 73 8.16 -12.28 -9.67
N ASP A 74 7.88 -13.15 -10.64
CA ASP A 74 8.88 -13.53 -11.64
C ASP A 74 9.25 -12.40 -12.59
N PHE A 75 8.31 -11.50 -12.91
CA PHE A 75 8.60 -10.29 -13.69
C PHE A 75 9.45 -9.30 -12.87
N ILE A 76 9.15 -9.13 -11.59
CA ILE A 76 9.95 -8.29 -10.68
C ILE A 76 11.38 -8.85 -10.54
N LYS A 77 11.55 -10.17 -10.42
CA LYS A 77 12.88 -10.82 -10.40
C LYS A 77 13.67 -10.55 -11.67
N LYS A 78 13.02 -10.62 -12.85
CA LYS A 78 13.66 -10.29 -14.14
C LYS A 78 14.13 -8.83 -14.16
N MET A 79 13.30 -7.89 -13.70
CA MET A 79 13.66 -6.47 -13.62
C MET A 79 14.91 -6.24 -12.76
N LYS A 80 15.01 -6.89 -11.60
CA LYS A 80 16.19 -6.76 -10.72
C LYS A 80 17.49 -7.29 -11.33
N LYS A 81 17.41 -8.21 -12.29
CA LYS A 81 18.57 -8.78 -12.99
C LYS A 81 19.06 -7.92 -14.15
N ILE A 82 18.30 -6.89 -14.55
CA ILE A 82 18.75 -5.95 -15.58
C ILE A 82 19.78 -5.03 -14.91
N PRO A 83 21.06 -5.08 -15.32
CA PRO A 83 22.04 -4.14 -14.81
C PRO A 83 21.55 -2.73 -15.11
N ARG A 84 21.38 -1.90 -14.06
CA ARG A 84 21.16 -0.48 -14.26
C ARG A 84 22.42 0.05 -14.90
N TYR A 85 22.37 0.32 -16.20
CA TYR A 85 23.40 1.11 -16.87
C TYR A 85 23.31 2.52 -16.28
N THR A 86 24.15 2.80 -15.28
CA THR A 86 24.43 4.16 -14.86
C THR A 86 25.61 4.60 -15.73
N PRO A 87 25.39 5.41 -16.79
CA PRO A 87 26.54 6.10 -17.39
C PRO A 87 27.17 6.91 -16.27
N LEU A 88 28.45 6.65 -15.97
CA LEU A 88 29.21 7.49 -15.05
C LEU A 88 29.07 8.93 -15.55
N SER A 89 28.49 9.80 -14.73
CA SER A 89 28.70 11.24 -14.92
C SER A 89 30.20 11.46 -14.79
N GLN A 90 30.84 11.87 -15.88
CA GLN A 90 32.19 12.42 -15.84
C GLN A 90 32.20 13.77 -15.12
#